data_AF-A0A822AXV4-F1
#
_entry.id   AF-A0A822AXV4-F1
#
_cell.length_a   1.000
_cell.length_b   1.000
_cell.length_c   1.000
_cell.angle_alpha   90.00
_cell.angle_beta   90.00
_cell.angle_gamma   90.00
#
_symmetry.space_group_name_H-M   'P 1'
#
loop_
_entity.id
_entity.type
_entity.pdbx_description
1 polymer ?
#
loop_
_entity_poly.entity_id
_entity_poly.type
_entity_poly.pdbx_seq_one_letter_code
_entity_poly.pdbx_strand_id
1 'polypeptide(L)'
;MLNLTYHQMDFGIAASWTFSSTSHGKGPVDGVGAAVKSRATRYLLKGSTEQVFLSAEEFFRFTHQANDHQVMKGDLEPNRPIEAFYIKSSDIDFIFKRTLQKRWACLERTNWIEGIQSKHQFDPVGVGNIKCRRTSSDSYSETFELF
;
A
#
# COMPACT_ATOMS: atom_id res chain seq x y z
N MET A 1 9.40 2.08 -7.68
CA MET A 1 9.92 1.05 -8.60
C MET A 1 11.07 0.25 -7.99
N LEU A 2 12.14 0.87 -7.46
CA LEU A 2 13.26 0.13 -6.88
C LEU A 2 12.87 -0.94 -5.85
N ASN A 3 12.05 -0.58 -4.85
CA ASN A 3 11.57 -1.56 -3.85
C ASN A 3 10.76 -2.71 -4.47
N LEU A 4 10.08 -2.48 -5.60
CA LEU A 4 9.35 -3.55 -6.30
C LEU A 4 10.31 -4.63 -6.82
N THR A 5 11.50 -4.23 -7.28
CA THR A 5 12.54 -5.17 -7.75
C THR A 5 13.15 -6.05 -6.64
N TYR A 6 13.02 -5.62 -5.38
CA TYR A 6 13.46 -6.39 -4.22
C TYR A 6 12.33 -7.19 -3.57
N HIS A 7 11.08 -7.07 -4.02
CA HIS A 7 9.91 -7.60 -3.31
C HIS A 7 9.99 -9.13 -3.11
N GLN A 8 10.42 -9.88 -4.12
CA GLN A 8 10.62 -11.33 -4.01
C GLN A 8 11.71 -11.69 -2.98
N MET A 9 12.77 -10.90 -2.89
CA MET A 9 13.86 -11.13 -1.95
C MET A 9 13.45 -10.80 -0.51
N ASP A 10 12.68 -9.72 -0.33
CA ASP A 10 12.26 -9.23 0.97
C ASP A 10 11.12 -10.07 1.57
N PHE A 11 10.19 -10.52 0.73
CA PHE A 11 8.93 -11.11 1.18
C PHE A 11 8.71 -12.54 0.67
N GLY A 12 9.59 -13.07 -0.18
CA GLY A 12 9.41 -14.37 -0.81
C GLY A 12 8.27 -14.43 -1.82
N ILE A 13 7.69 -13.28 -2.21
CA ILE A 13 6.49 -13.18 -3.04
C ILE A 13 6.76 -12.28 -4.25
N ALA A 14 6.35 -12.73 -5.44
CA ALA A 14 6.43 -11.94 -6.65
C ALA A 14 5.34 -10.87 -6.64
N ALA A 15 5.70 -9.63 -6.93
CA ALA A 15 4.75 -8.52 -6.98
C ALA A 15 4.75 -7.88 -8.36
N SER A 16 3.58 -7.54 -8.87
CA SER A 16 3.42 -6.66 -10.02
C SER A 16 2.68 -5.41 -9.56
N TRP A 17 3.06 -4.26 -10.10
CA TRP A 17 2.34 -3.01 -9.86
C TRP A 17 1.58 -2.64 -11.13
N THR A 18 0.25 -2.45 -11.01
CA THR A 18 -0.56 -1.84 -12.07
C THR A 18 -1.14 -0.51 -11.59
N PHE A 19 -0.78 0.58 -12.27
CA PHE A 19 -1.38 1.89 -12.08
C PHE A 19 -2.71 1.97 -12.84
N SER A 20 -3.80 2.24 -12.13
CA SER A 20 -5.12 2.47 -12.72
C SER A 20 -5.52 3.93 -12.55
N SER A 21 -5.65 4.65 -13.67
CA SER A 21 -6.05 6.06 -13.71
C SER A 21 -7.44 6.31 -13.13
N THR A 22 -8.33 5.31 -13.12
CA THR A 22 -9.66 5.40 -12.47
C THR A 22 -9.58 5.48 -10.94
N SER A 23 -8.38 5.32 -10.37
CA SER A 23 -8.13 5.49 -8.93
C SER A 23 -7.83 6.94 -8.54
N HIS A 24 -7.62 7.84 -9.50
CA HIS A 24 -7.47 9.27 -9.22
C HIS A 24 -8.82 9.90 -8.90
N GLY A 25 -9.08 10.05 -7.61
CA GLY A 25 -10.04 11.03 -7.09
C GLY A 25 -11.36 10.50 -6.57
N LYS A 26 -11.71 9.23 -6.82
CA LYS A 26 -12.81 8.46 -6.19
C LYS A 26 -12.70 7.03 -6.74
N GLY A 27 -11.88 6.18 -6.12
CA GLY A 27 -12.06 4.73 -6.35
C GLY A 27 -13.45 4.33 -5.87
N PRO A 28 -14.06 3.24 -6.38
CA PRO A 28 -15.21 2.65 -5.70
C PRO A 28 -14.83 2.53 -4.23
N VAL A 29 -15.66 3.10 -3.36
CA VAL A 29 -15.44 3.20 -1.91
C VAL A 29 -15.77 1.83 -1.29
N ASP A 30 -15.26 0.77 -1.93
CA ASP A 30 -15.68 -0.64 -1.80
C ASP A 30 -14.47 -1.52 -1.41
N GLY A 31 -13.36 -0.89 -1.03
CA GLY A 31 -12.17 -1.57 -0.52
C GLY A 31 -12.15 -1.67 1.01
N VAL A 32 -11.28 -2.53 1.53
CA VAL A 32 -11.01 -2.71 2.98
C VAL A 32 -10.84 -1.37 3.72
N GLY A 33 -10.11 -0.42 3.14
CA GLY A 33 -9.90 0.91 3.74
C GLY A 33 -11.17 1.76 3.83
N ALA A 34 -12.09 1.62 2.88
CA ALA A 34 -13.37 2.33 2.91
C ALA A 34 -14.31 1.75 3.96
N ALA A 35 -14.36 0.43 4.11
CA ALA A 35 -15.11 -0.23 5.17
C ALA A 35 -14.63 0.22 6.56
N VAL A 36 -13.31 0.23 6.79
CA VAL A 36 -12.70 0.71 8.05
C VAL A 36 -13.03 2.18 8.30
N LYS A 37 -12.85 3.06 7.30
CA LYS A 37 -13.13 4.50 7.43
C LYS A 37 -14.61 4.78 7.69
N SER A 38 -15.50 4.18 6.90
CA SER A 38 -16.96 4.36 7.04
C SER A 38 -17.42 3.97 8.44
N ARG A 39 -16.88 2.87 8.99
CA ARG A 39 -17.19 2.42 10.34
C ARG A 39 -16.63 3.36 11.41
N ALA A 40 -15.39 3.80 11.27
CA ALA A 40 -14.79 4.80 12.14
C ALA A 40 -15.62 6.09 12.14
N THR A 41 -16.01 6.59 10.98
CA THR A 41 -16.89 7.76 10.85
C THR A 41 -18.23 7.54 11.55
N ARG A 42 -18.89 6.39 11.40
CA ARG A 42 -20.14 6.09 12.11
C ARG A 42 -19.96 6.03 13.62
N TYR A 43 -18.83 5.51 14.11
CA TYR A 43 -18.51 5.51 15.53
C TYR A 43 -18.35 6.94 16.07
N LEU A 44 -17.57 7.77 15.38
CA LEU A 44 -17.38 9.19 15.72
C LEU A 44 -18.72 9.95 15.73
N LEU A 45 -19.60 9.70 14.76
CA LEU A 45 -20.89 10.37 14.65
C LEU A 45 -21.91 9.96 15.74
N LYS A 46 -21.72 8.79 16.35
CA LYS A 46 -22.58 8.29 17.45
C LYS A 46 -22.06 8.71 18.83
N GLY A 47 -20.80 9.12 18.93
CA GLY A 47 -20.15 9.52 20.18
C GLY A 47 -20.44 10.96 20.58
N SER A 48 -20.12 11.32 21.83
CA SER A 48 -19.93 12.73 22.21
C SER A 48 -18.67 13.28 21.53
N THR A 49 -18.54 14.61 21.44
CA THR A 49 -17.38 15.33 20.87
C THR A 49 -16.02 14.98 21.48
N GLU A 50 -15.98 14.22 22.59
CA GLU A 50 -14.76 13.73 23.24
C GLU A 50 -14.21 12.43 22.64
N GLN A 51 -14.97 11.76 21.77
CA GLN A 51 -14.57 10.48 21.16
C GLN A 51 -13.90 10.67 19.79
N VAL A 52 -12.90 11.56 19.67
CA VAL A 52 -12.12 11.73 18.42
C VAL A 52 -10.85 10.89 18.48
N PHE A 53 -10.44 10.29 17.36
CA PHE A 53 -9.13 9.65 17.25
C PHE A 53 -8.04 10.73 17.15
N LEU A 54 -7.20 10.85 18.18
CA LEU A 54 -6.09 11.80 18.26
C LEU A 54 -4.77 11.20 17.78
N SER A 55 -4.70 9.88 17.63
CA SER A 55 -3.52 9.17 17.14
C SER A 55 -3.86 7.98 16.25
N ALA A 56 -2.89 7.56 15.43
CA ALA A 56 -2.99 6.33 14.64
C ALA A 56 -3.10 5.07 15.53
N GLU A 57 -2.52 5.11 16.74
CA GLU A 57 -2.62 4.03 17.72
C GLU A 57 -4.05 3.89 18.26
N GLU A 58 -4.70 5.00 18.58
CA GLU A 58 -6.11 5.00 18.99
C GLU A 58 -7.04 4.49 17.88
N PHE A 59 -6.79 4.93 16.65
CA PHE A 59 -7.52 4.44 15.49
C PHE A 59 -7.32 2.93 15.29
N PHE A 60 -6.09 2.43 15.43
CA PHE A 60 -5.79 1.01 15.37
C PHE A 60 -6.45 0.20 16.50
N ARG A 61 -6.43 0.71 17.73
CA ARG A 61 -7.10 0.05 18.86
C ARG A 61 -8.60 -0.08 18.60
N PHE A 62 -9.22 0.93 17.99
CA PHE A 62 -10.61 0.86 17.54
C PHE A 62 -10.85 -0.25 16.50
N THR A 63 -9.96 -0.42 15.51
CA THR A 63 -10.13 -1.48 14.50
C THR A 63 -9.97 -2.89 15.10
N HIS A 64 -9.13 -3.06 16.12
CA HIS A 64 -8.96 -4.32 16.84
C HIS A 64 -10.08 -4.63 17.84
N GLN A 65 -10.50 -3.66 18.67
CA GLN A 65 -11.58 -3.86 19.65
C GLN A 65 -12.92 -4.18 19.01
N ALA A 66 -13.16 -3.65 17.81
CA ALA A 66 -14.36 -3.95 17.05
C ALA A 66 -14.41 -5.41 16.52
N ASN A 67 -13.29 -6.14 16.50
CA ASN A 67 -13.24 -7.56 16.14
C ASN A 67 -13.61 -8.49 17.32
N ASP A 68 -13.44 -8.06 18.57
CA ASP A 68 -13.72 -8.88 19.78
C ASP A 68 -15.18 -8.81 20.25
N HIS A 69 -15.83 -7.66 20.06
CA HIS A 69 -17.27 -7.54 20.26
C HIS A 69 -17.95 -7.76 18.90
N GLN A 70 -19.13 -8.39 18.88
CA GLN A 70 -20.04 -8.67 17.74
C GLN A 70 -20.31 -7.51 16.74
N VAL A 71 -19.66 -6.37 16.91
CA VAL A 71 -19.76 -5.10 16.21
C VAL A 71 -19.26 -5.24 14.76
N MET A 72 -18.22 -6.02 14.43
CA MET A 72 -17.73 -6.18 13.04
C MET A 72 -18.49 -7.18 12.14
N LYS A 73 -19.62 -7.78 12.58
CA LYS A 73 -20.43 -8.75 11.80
C LYS A 73 -21.42 -8.12 10.79
N GLY A 74 -21.16 -6.92 10.29
CA GLY A 74 -22.07 -6.24 9.35
C GLY A 74 -21.70 -6.50 7.88
N ASP A 75 -22.60 -7.19 7.17
CA ASP A 75 -22.81 -7.28 5.71
C ASP A 75 -21.67 -7.78 4.81
N LEU A 76 -20.47 -8.01 5.35
CA LEU A 76 -19.44 -8.78 4.66
C LEU A 76 -19.60 -10.25 5.06
N GLU A 77 -19.70 -11.13 4.07
CA GLU A 77 -19.67 -12.59 4.20
C GLU A 77 -18.82 -13.04 5.42
N PRO A 78 -19.34 -13.93 6.28
CA PRO A 78 -18.88 -14.16 7.66
C PRO A 78 -17.44 -14.67 7.86
N ASN A 79 -16.56 -14.60 6.86
CA ASN A 79 -15.34 -15.41 6.83
C ASN A 79 -14.00 -14.71 6.60
N ARG A 80 -13.90 -13.37 6.61
CA ARG A 80 -12.59 -12.68 6.64
C ARG A 80 -12.62 -11.38 7.46
N PRO A 81 -12.14 -11.37 8.72
CA PRO A 81 -11.94 -10.12 9.44
C PRO A 81 -10.92 -9.24 8.72
N ILE A 82 -11.13 -7.93 8.74
CA ILE A 82 -10.12 -6.98 8.29
C ILE A 82 -9.02 -6.96 9.35
N GLU A 83 -7.86 -7.50 9.01
CA GLU A 83 -6.68 -7.42 9.84
C GLU A 83 -5.98 -6.08 9.61
N ALA A 84 -5.85 -5.31 10.69
CA ALA A 84 -5.07 -4.08 10.69
C ALA A 84 -3.73 -4.35 11.38
N PHE A 85 -2.69 -3.62 10.97
CA PHE A 85 -1.39 -3.64 11.64
C PHE A 85 -1.02 -2.20 12.02
N TYR A 86 -0.45 -2.03 13.21
CA TYR A 86 0.11 -0.76 13.66
C TYR A 86 1.62 -0.84 13.67
N ILE A 87 2.26 0.08 12.94
CA ILE A 87 3.71 0.15 12.81
C ILE A 87 4.13 1.50 13.39
N LYS A 88 5.05 1.51 14.36
CA LYS A 88 5.54 2.76 14.95
C LYS A 88 6.55 3.42 14.01
N SER A 89 6.68 4.74 14.11
CA SER A 89 7.71 5.47 13.37
C SER A 89 9.11 4.94 13.67
N SER A 90 9.39 4.52 14.90
CA SER A 90 10.67 3.89 15.27
C SER A 90 10.97 2.60 14.50
N ASP A 91 9.92 1.80 14.22
CA ASP A 91 10.05 0.54 13.50
C ASP A 91 10.34 0.82 12.02
N ILE A 92 9.68 1.84 11.45
CA ILE A 92 9.97 2.32 10.10
C ILE A 92 11.37 2.90 10.01
N ASP A 93 11.79 3.72 10.98
CA ASP A 93 13.12 4.35 10.99
C ASP A 93 14.24 3.31 11.02
N PHE A 94 14.05 2.22 11.78
CA PHE A 94 14.99 1.10 11.82
C PHE A 94 15.12 0.43 10.44
N ILE A 95 13.99 0.09 9.80
CA ILE A 95 13.97 -0.51 8.46
C ILE A 95 14.54 0.46 7.41
N PHE A 96 14.18 1.73 7.51
CA PHE A 96 14.61 2.78 6.59
C PHE A 96 16.13 2.96 6.63
N LYS A 97 16.71 3.10 7.82
CA LYS A 97 18.16 3.26 8.00
C LYS A 97 18.95 2.02 7.56
N ARG A 98 18.44 0.81 7.84
CA ARG A 98 19.19 -0.42 7.57
C ARG A 98 19.13 -0.87 6.10
N THR A 99 17.97 -0.72 5.47
CA THR A 99 17.69 -1.36 4.18
C THR A 99 17.41 -0.34 3.08
N LEU A 100 16.50 0.61 3.32
CA LEU A 100 16.07 1.53 2.27
C LEU A 100 17.15 2.57 1.92
N GLN A 101 17.91 3.06 2.90
CA GLN A 101 19.02 3.99 2.64
C GLN A 101 20.10 3.39 1.73
N LYS A 102 20.45 2.10 1.92
CA LYS A 102 21.43 1.43 1.05
C LYS A 102 20.92 1.34 -0.39
N ARG A 103 19.66 0.97 -0.56
CA ARG A 103 19.01 0.93 -1.89
C ARG A 103 18.96 2.30 -2.54
N TRP A 104 18.64 3.33 -1.76
CA TRP A 104 18.58 4.70 -2.26
C TRP A 104 19.96 5.27 -2.60
N ALA A 105 21.01 4.84 -1.90
CA ALA A 105 22.38 5.23 -2.20
C ALA A 105 22.88 4.64 -3.53
N CYS A 106 22.34 3.51 -3.98
CA CYS A 106 22.63 2.93 -5.29
C CYS A 106 21.97 3.69 -6.45
N LEU A 107 20.97 4.54 -6.19
CA LEU A 107 20.37 5.37 -7.24
C LEU A 107 21.26 6.58 -7.50
N GLU A 108 21.91 6.63 -8.66
CA GLU A 108 22.53 7.87 -9.12
C GLU A 108 21.46 8.96 -9.27
N ARG A 109 21.77 10.20 -8.87
CA ARG A 109 20.83 11.34 -8.84
C ARG A 109 20.24 11.70 -10.22
N THR A 110 20.71 11.07 -11.29
CA THR A 110 20.41 11.38 -12.70
C THR A 110 19.62 10.32 -13.44
N ASN A 111 19.24 9.19 -12.82
CA ASN A 111 18.52 8.09 -13.48
C ASN A 111 17.02 8.37 -13.67
N TRP A 112 16.69 9.49 -14.30
CA TRP A 112 15.35 9.72 -14.82
C TRP A 112 15.13 8.82 -16.03
N ILE A 113 14.22 7.86 -15.89
CA ILE A 113 13.83 6.99 -17.00
C ILE A 113 12.81 7.75 -17.84
N GLU A 114 13.23 8.18 -19.02
CA GLU A 114 12.37 8.91 -19.95
C GLU A 114 11.13 8.07 -20.32
N GLY A 115 9.97 8.71 -20.32
CA GLY A 115 8.71 8.07 -20.71
C GLY A 115 8.09 7.12 -19.68
N ILE A 116 8.70 6.93 -18.51
CA ILE A 116 8.19 6.01 -17.47
C ILE A 116 6.79 6.39 -16.96
N GLN A 117 6.44 7.67 -16.98
CA GLN A 117 5.12 8.19 -16.62
C GLN A 117 4.00 7.74 -17.56
N SER A 118 4.34 7.27 -18.76
CA SER A 118 3.35 6.74 -19.72
C SER A 118 3.02 5.26 -19.47
N LYS A 119 3.76 4.59 -18.57
CA LYS A 119 3.61 3.17 -18.28
C LYS A 119 2.63 2.95 -17.13
N HIS A 120 1.78 1.94 -17.27
CA HIS A 120 0.74 1.62 -16.27
C HIS A 120 0.91 0.23 -15.66
N GLN A 121 1.80 -0.62 -16.17
CA GLN A 121 2.14 -1.87 -15.52
C GLN A 121 3.66 -1.98 -15.37
N PHE A 122 4.08 -2.50 -14.23
CA PHE A 122 5.48 -2.66 -13.83
C PHE A 122 5.68 -4.03 -13.19
N ASP A 123 6.48 -4.87 -13.82
CA ASP A 123 6.83 -6.20 -13.36
C ASP A 123 8.34 -6.26 -13.05
N PRO A 124 8.76 -6.66 -11.84
CA PRO A 124 10.16 -6.89 -11.55
C PRO A 124 10.65 -8.12 -12.31
N VAL A 125 11.74 -7.98 -13.07
CA VAL A 125 12.37 -9.10 -13.79
C VAL A 125 13.74 -9.45 -13.22
N GLY A 126 14.25 -8.62 -12.31
CA GLY A 126 15.47 -8.83 -11.55
C GLY A 126 15.69 -7.66 -10.61
N VAL A 127 16.66 -7.77 -9.71
CA VAL A 127 17.08 -6.64 -8.87
C VAL A 127 17.57 -5.52 -9.78
N GLY A 128 17.05 -4.31 -9.57
CA GLY A 128 17.36 -3.15 -10.40
C GLY A 128 16.74 -3.16 -11.80
N ASN A 129 16.01 -4.21 -12.19
CA ASN A 129 15.47 -4.35 -13.54
C ASN A 129 13.94 -4.46 -13.51
N ILE A 130 13.28 -3.61 -14.28
CA ILE A 130 11.82 -3.53 -14.30
C ILE A 130 11.30 -3.57 -15.73
N LYS A 131 10.36 -4.47 -15.99
CA LYS A 131 9.64 -4.56 -17.25
C LYS A 131 8.36 -3.76 -17.13
N CYS A 132 8.12 -2.89 -18.11
CA CYS A 132 7.04 -1.93 -18.10
C CYS A 132 6.15 -2.09 -19.34
N ARG A 133 4.86 -1.86 -19.18
CA ARG A 133 3.88 -1.83 -20.29
C ARG A 133 3.05 -0.56 -20.24
N ARG A 134 2.54 -0.13 -21.40
CA ARG A 134 1.64 1.05 -21.46
C ARG A 134 0.34 0.79 -20.71
N THR A 135 -0.24 -0.40 -20.87
CA THR A 135 -1.43 -0.88 -20.15
C THR A 135 -1.26 -2.34 -19.75
N SER A 136 -2.13 -2.86 -18.88
CA SER A 136 -2.04 -4.25 -18.41
C SER A 136 -2.29 -5.31 -19.49
N SER A 137 -3.01 -4.94 -20.54
CA SER A 137 -3.34 -5.79 -21.69
C SER A 137 -2.37 -5.61 -22.86
N ASP A 138 -1.37 -4.73 -22.74
CA ASP A 138 -0.47 -4.43 -23.84
C ASP A 138 0.46 -5.61 -24.11
N SER A 139 0.60 -6.00 -25.38
CA SER A 139 1.50 -7.09 -25.76
C SER A 139 2.96 -6.64 -25.75
N TYR A 140 3.20 -5.35 -26.04
CA TYR A 140 4.51 -4.75 -26.04
C TYR A 140 4.97 -4.38 -24.62
N SER A 141 6.25 -4.61 -24.33
CA SER A 141 6.87 -4.25 -23.06
C SER A 141 8.30 -3.77 -23.28
N GLU A 142 8.73 -2.81 -22.47
CA GLU A 142 10.10 -2.30 -22.43
C GLU A 142 10.72 -2.65 -21.08
N THR A 143 12.02 -2.91 -21.03
CA THR A 143 12.74 -3.17 -19.77
C THR A 143 13.68 -2.03 -19.48
N PHE A 144 13.69 -1.57 -18.24
CA PHE A 144 14.53 -0.48 -17.76
C PHE A 144 15.41 -0.96 -16.60
N GLU A 145 16.65 -0.50 -16.61
CA GLU A 145 17.60 -0.61 -15.51
C GLU A 145 17.46 0.63 -14.62
N LEU A 146 17.38 0.43 -13.30
CA LEU A 146 17.14 1.48 -12.32
C LEU A 146 18.44 2.08 -11.77
N PHE A 147 19.53 1.32 -11.80
CA PHE A 147 20.87 1.69 -11.33
C PHE A 147 21.90 0.72 -11.88
#